data_AF-A0A9D9E1T3-F1
#
_entry.id   AF-A0A9D9E1T3-F1
#
_cell.length_a   1.000
_cell.length_b   1.000
_cell.length_c   1.000
_cell.angle_alpha   90.00
_cell.angle_beta   90.00
_cell.angle_gamma   90.00
#
_symmetry.space_group_name_H-M   'P 1'
#
loop_
_entity.id
_entity.type
_entity.pdbx_description
1 polymer ?
#
loop_
_entity_poly.entity_id
_entity_poly.type
_entity_poly.pdbx_seq_one_letter_code
_entity_poly.pdbx_strand_id
1 'polypeptide(L)' 'MLKRKIDNHLRAWKEKSEKLPLVVLGARQVGKTTSIRELGKLYEAFYEINFIR' A
#
# COMPACT_ATOMS: atom_id res chain seq x y z
N MET A 1 -3.80 2.52 -15.77
CA MET A 1 -3.51 3.32 -14.56
C MET A 1 -2.04 3.70 -14.58
N LEU A 2 -1.70 4.96 -14.27
CA LEU A 2 -0.30 5.43 -14.29
C LEU A 2 0.52 4.70 -13.23
N LYS A 3 1.66 4.11 -13.62
CA LYS A 3 2.57 3.40 -12.70
C LYS A 3 3.22 4.41 -11.75
N ARG A 4 2.97 4.28 -10.44
CA ARG A 4 3.48 5.23 -9.44
C ARG A 4 4.83 4.74 -8.91
N LYS A 5 5.73 5.66 -8.59
CA LYS A 5 7.06 5.33 -8.02
C LYS A 5 6.94 4.48 -6.75
N ILE A 6 5.95 4.78 -5.90
CA ILE A 6 5.72 4.06 -4.63
C ILE A 6 5.33 2.59 -4.84
N ASP A 7 4.72 2.22 -5.96
CA ASP A 7 4.24 0.86 -6.19
C ASP A 7 5.40 -0.14 -6.25
N ASN A 8 6.57 0.28 -6.77
CA ASN A 8 7.77 -0.54 -6.78
C ASN A 8 8.32 -0.76 -5.36
N HIS A 9 8.31 0.28 -4.51
CA HIS A 9 8.74 0.17 -3.11
C HIS A 9 7.82 -0.76 -2.31
N LEU A 10 6.51 -0.66 -2.54
CA LEU A 10 5.51 -1.52 -1.89
C LEU A 10 5.65 -2.99 -2.30
N ARG A 11 5.90 -3.26 -3.59
CA ARG A 11 6.20 -4.62 -4.06
C ARG A 11 7.49 -5.16 -3.47
N ALA A 12 8.57 -4.36 -3.47
CA ALA A 12 9.82 -4.77 -2.85
C ALA A 12 9.66 -5.07 -1.35
N TRP A 13 8.84 -4.29 -0.63
CA TRP A 13 8.50 -4.60 0.77
C TRP A 13 7.71 -5.90 0.92
N LYS A 14 6.75 -6.19 0.01
CA LYS A 14 5.98 -7.45 0.03
C LYS A 14 6.88 -8.68 -0.04
N GLU A 15 7.89 -8.66 -0.92
CA GLU A 15 8.78 -9.79 -1.22
C GLU A 15 9.85 -10.05 -0.14
N LYS A 16 9.97 -9.19 0.88
CA LYS A 16 10.88 -9.45 2.01
C LYS A 16 10.35 -10.58 2.89
N SER A 17 11.20 -11.54 3.21
CA SER A 17 10.92 -12.67 4.12
C SER A 17 10.61 -12.19 5.53
N GLU A 18 11.41 -11.26 6.05
CA GLU A 18 11.17 -10.56 7.31
C GLU A 18 10.84 -9.10 7.01
N LYS A 19 9.58 -8.72 7.27
CA LYS A 19 9.12 -7.35 7.04
C LYS A 19 8.45 -6.78 8.27
N LEU A 20 8.92 -5.59 8.66
CA LEU A 20 8.27 -4.76 9.66
C LEU A 20 7.01 -4.11 9.09
N PRO A 21 6.05 -3.72 9.95
CA PRO A 21 4.90 -2.92 9.54
C PRO A 21 5.33 -1.67 8.74
N LEU A 22 4.57 -1.36 7.69
CA LEU A 22 4.86 -0.21 6.83
C LEU A 22 3.99 0.99 7.23
N VAL A 23 4.62 2.16 7.37
CA VAL A 23 3.91 3.44 7.56
C VAL A 23 4.04 4.27 6.27
N VAL A 24 2.92 4.58 5.61
CA VAL A 24 2.91 5.39 4.38
C VAL A 24 2.50 6.83 4.69
N LEU A 25 3.50 7.72 4.72
CA LEU A 25 3.33 9.15 4.99
C LEU A 25 3.26 9.97 3.70
N GLY A 26 2.68 11.18 3.79
CA GLY A 26 2.66 12.16 2.69
C GLY A 26 1.43 13.06 2.70
N ALA A 27 1.40 14.03 1.79
CA ALA A 27 0.31 15.01 1.68
C ALA A 27 -1.07 14.35 1.49
N ARG A 28 -2.13 15.03 1.91
CA ARG A 28 -3.52 14.55 1.74
C ARG A 28 -3.85 14.41 0.24
N GLN A 29 -4.72 13.47 -0.09
CA GLN A 29 -5.25 13.24 -1.46
C GLN A 29 -4.24 12.86 -2.55
N VAL A 30 -2.97 12.57 -2.22
CA VAL A 30 -1.96 12.17 -3.21
C VAL A 30 -2.09 10.72 -3.72
N GLY A 31 -3.14 9.98 -3.32
CA GLY A 31 -3.36 8.59 -3.75
C GLY A 31 -2.69 7.51 -2.90
N LYS A 32 -2.38 7.79 -1.62
CA LYS A 32 -1.78 6.81 -0.70
C LYS A 32 -2.65 5.56 -0.51
N THR A 33 -3.94 5.78 -0.19
CA THR A 33 -4.94 4.70 -0.02
C THR A 33 -5.04 3.84 -1.27
N THR A 34 -5.05 4.48 -2.45
CA THR A 34 -5.11 3.78 -3.73
C THR A 34 -3.90 2.84 -3.90
N SER A 35 -2.68 3.30 -3.64
CA SER A 35 -1.48 2.44 -3.74
C SER A 35 -1.51 1.25 -2.77
N ILE A 36 -2.06 1.41 -1.55
CA ILE A 36 -2.23 0.29 -0.61
C ILE A 36 -3.28 -0.71 -1.10
N ARG A 37 -4.41 -0.24 -1.65
CA ARG A 37 -5.43 -1.11 -2.23
C ARG A 37 -4.93 -1.89 -3.44
N GLU A 38 -4.15 -1.25 -4.33
CA GLU A 38 -3.53 -1.95 -5.46
C GLU A 38 -2.50 -3.00 -5.01
N LEU A 39 -1.75 -2.74 -3.95
CA LEU A 39 -0.88 -3.75 -3.32
C LEU A 39 -1.71 -4.90 -2.72
N GLY A 40 -2.83 -4.58 -2.08
CA GLY A 40 -3.76 -5.54 -1.47
C GLY A 40 -4.30 -6.58 -2.45
N LYS A 41 -4.52 -6.19 -3.72
CA LYS A 41 -4.95 -7.11 -4.79
C LYS A 41 -3.95 -8.24 -5.11
N LEU A 42 -2.71 -8.16 -4.60
CA LEU A 42 -1.71 -9.21 -4.76
C LEU A 42 -1.78 -10.30 -3.68
N TYR A 43 -2.68 -10.15 -2.71
CA TYR A 43 -2.94 -11.14 -1.66
C TYR A 43 -4.26 -11.84 -1.92
N GLU A 44 -4.40 -13.06 -1.41
CA GLU A 44 -5.66 -13.82 -1.47
C GLU A 44 -6.80 -13.07 -0.77
N ALA A 45 -6.50 -12.42 0.36
CA ALA A 45 -7.44 -11.60 1.11
C ALA A 45 -6.81 -10.26 1.54
N PHE A 46 -7.62 -9.21 1.53
CA PHE A 46 -7.25 -7.86 1.96
C PHE A 46 -8.33 -7.28 2.87
N TYR A 47 -7.94 -6.87 4.08
CA TYR A 47 -8.82 -6.28 5.08
C TYR A 47 -8.41 -4.83 5.32
N GLU A 48 -9.34 -3.89 5.06
CA GLU A 48 -9.14 -2.46 5.29
C GLU A 48 -9.95 -2.00 6.51
N ILE A 49 -9.28 -1.37 7.47
CA ILE A 49 -9.91 -0.74 8.63
C ILE A 49 -9.83 0.76 8.42
N ASN A 50 -10.99 1.42 8.28
CA ASN A 50 -11.10 2.87 8.12
C ASN A 50 -11.69 3.48 9.40
N PHE A 51 -11.02 4.52 9.93
CA PHE A 51 -11.40 5.21 11.17
C PHE A 51 -12.18 6.50 10.94
N ILE A 52 -12.51 6.84 9.69
CA ILE A 52 -13.41 7.94 9.38
C ILE A 52 -14.83 7.54 9.83
N ARG A 53 -15.45 8.38 10.67
CA ARG A 53 -16.87 8.27 11.03
C ARG A 53 -17.77 8.78 9.90
#